data_AF-A0A6P0JZ19-F1
#
_entry.id   AF-A0A6P0JZ19-F1
#
_cell.length_a   1.000
_cell.length_b   1.000
_cell.length_c   1.000
_cell.angle_alpha   90.00
_cell.angle_beta   90.00
_cell.angle_gamma   90.00
#
_symmetry.space_group_name_H-M   'P 1'
#
loop_
_entity.id
_entity.type
_entity.pdbx_description
1 polymer ?
#
loop_
_entity_poly.entity_id
_entity_poly.type
_entity_poly.pdbx_seq_one_letter_code
_entity_poly.pdbx_strand_id
1 'polypeptide(L)'
;MAVKTMGPLYGEVIQQTGDTYQQPFHLPDEQRQPLYHLGYELLNHLNASPAVYSLQFNITGQEIIFDRIFPFPHPSSIASLGIQSPDLLTCHWLCLTQQPILDLIIHPIHLNS
;
A
#
# COMPACT_ATOMS: atom_id res chain seq x y z
N MET A 1 -1.91 -0.71 0.23
CA MET A 1 -1.03 -0.96 -0.93
C MET A 1 -0.06 -2.07 -0.58
N ALA A 2 0.21 -2.98 -1.52
CA ALA A 2 1.11 -4.12 -1.33
C ALA A 2 2.23 -4.09 -2.37
N VAL A 3 3.46 -4.37 -1.95
CA VAL A 3 4.64 -4.50 -2.83
C VAL A 3 5.00 -5.97 -2.97
N LYS A 4 5.19 -6.49 -4.19
CA LYS A 4 5.59 -7.89 -4.41
C LYS A 4 6.92 -7.97 -5.17
N THR A 5 7.92 -8.64 -4.59
CA THR A 5 9.16 -9.05 -5.29
C THR A 5 9.35 -10.57 -5.24
N MET A 6 9.04 -11.23 -4.11
CA MET A 6 9.03 -12.69 -3.90
C MET A 6 7.88 -13.17 -2.96
N GLY A 7 6.88 -12.30 -2.74
CA GLY A 7 5.85 -12.36 -1.70
C GLY A 7 5.45 -10.92 -1.33
N PRO A 8 4.35 -10.66 -0.61
CA PRO A 8 4.05 -9.31 -0.14
C PRO A 8 5.15 -8.85 0.82
N LEU A 9 5.97 -7.90 0.37
CA LEU A 9 7.07 -7.35 1.14
C LEU A 9 6.55 -6.37 2.21
N TYR A 10 5.49 -5.64 1.89
CA TYR A 10 5.02 -4.52 2.67
C TYR A 10 3.56 -4.20 2.37
N GLY A 11 2.80 -3.86 3.41
CA GLY A 11 1.40 -3.45 3.33
C GLY A 11 1.17 -2.19 4.17
N GLU A 12 0.63 -1.13 3.56
CA GLU A 12 0.19 0.07 4.28
C GLU A 12 -1.15 0.61 3.78
N VAL A 13 -1.89 1.26 4.68
CA VAL A 13 -3.16 1.92 4.36
C VAL A 13 -2.92 3.41 4.13
N ILE A 14 -3.49 3.91 3.05
CA ILE A 14 -3.51 5.32 2.70
C ILE A 14 -4.96 5.77 2.78
N GLN A 15 -5.24 6.79 3.59
CA GLN A 15 -6.58 7.36 3.70
C GLN A 15 -6.75 8.48 2.66
N GLN A 16 -7.92 8.55 2.05
CA GLN A 16 -8.34 9.70 1.27
C GLN A 16 -9.23 10.61 2.12
N THR A 17 -8.92 11.91 2.17
CA THR A 17 -9.68 12.94 2.90
C THR A 17 -9.99 14.09 1.95
N GLY A 18 -11.15 14.07 1.31
CA GLY A 18 -11.47 14.98 0.21
C GLY A 18 -10.52 14.75 -0.98
N ASP A 19 -9.78 15.78 -1.35
CA ASP A 19 -8.81 15.74 -2.47
C ASP A 19 -7.38 15.40 -2.02
N THR A 20 -7.15 15.12 -0.73
CA THR A 20 -5.83 14.79 -0.20
C THR A 20 -5.72 13.33 0.20
N TYR A 21 -4.49 12.84 0.25
CA TYR A 21 -4.15 11.49 0.70
C TYR A 21 -3.19 11.56 1.89
N GLN A 22 -3.40 10.69 2.87
CA GLN A 22 -2.60 10.63 4.08
C GLN A 22 -1.99 9.23 4.27
N GLN A 23 -0.68 9.19 4.48
CA GLN A 23 0.11 8.02 4.83
C GLN A 23 1.06 8.38 5.98
N PRO A 24 1.25 7.49 6.98
CA PRO A 24 0.49 6.27 7.21
C PRO A 24 -0.90 6.55 7.77
N PHE A 25 -1.87 5.68 7.45
CA PHE A 25 -3.13 5.60 8.19
C PHE A 25 -3.18 4.30 8.97
N HIS A 26 -3.36 4.41 10.29
CA HIS A 26 -3.38 3.26 11.18
C HIS A 26 -4.80 2.74 11.37
N LEU A 27 -5.05 1.51 10.89
CA LEU A 27 -6.26 0.77 11.21
C LEU A 27 -6.08 -0.03 12.51
N PRO A 28 -7.16 -0.20 13.30
CA PRO A 28 -7.19 -1.21 14.35
C PRO A 28 -6.85 -2.60 13.80
N ASP A 29 -6.21 -3.44 14.61
CA ASP A 29 -5.77 -4.77 14.17
C ASP A 29 -6.92 -5.65 13.66
N GLU A 30 -8.12 -5.49 14.24
CA GLU A 30 -9.36 -6.16 13.83
C GLU A 30 -9.73 -5.89 12.36
N GLN A 31 -9.36 -4.73 11.82
CA GLN A 31 -9.57 -4.37 10.41
C GLN A 31 -8.30 -4.62 9.59
N ARG A 32 -7.13 -4.29 10.14
CA ARG A 32 -5.85 -4.41 9.45
C ARG A 32 -5.54 -5.85 9.04
N GLN A 33 -5.73 -6.82 9.94
CA GLN A 33 -5.37 -8.21 9.68
C GLN A 33 -6.23 -8.85 8.57
N PRO A 34 -7.59 -8.76 8.59
CA PRO A 34 -8.41 -9.25 7.49
C PRO A 34 -8.09 -8.57 6.15
N LEU A 35 -7.82 -7.26 6.17
CA LEU A 35 -7.46 -6.53 4.96
C LEU A 35 -6.15 -7.05 4.35
N TYR A 36 -5.14 -7.30 5.19
CA TYR A 36 -3.84 -7.79 4.72
C TYR A 36 -3.95 -9.23 4.23
N HIS A 37 -4.75 -10.05 4.91
CA HIS A 37 -5.06 -11.40 4.46
C HIS A 37 -5.75 -11.39 3.08
N LEU A 38 -6.80 -10.57 2.91
CA LEU A 38 -7.47 -10.40 1.62
C LEU A 38 -6.49 -9.97 0.52
N GLY A 39 -5.65 -8.97 0.80
CA GLY A 39 -4.64 -8.51 -0.16
C GLY A 39 -3.66 -9.62 -0.56
N TYR A 40 -3.21 -10.43 0.39
CA TYR A 40 -2.33 -11.56 0.11
C TYR A 40 -2.99 -12.63 -0.75
N GLU A 41 -4.20 -13.06 -0.38
CA GLU A 41 -4.95 -14.08 -1.11
C GLU A 41 -5.26 -13.64 -2.54
N LEU A 42 -5.64 -12.38 -2.74
CA LEU A 42 -5.85 -11.82 -4.08
C LEU A 42 -4.58 -11.86 -4.93
N LEU A 43 -3.43 -11.44 -4.37
CA LEU A 43 -2.17 -11.45 -5.12
C LEU A 43 -1.68 -12.86 -5.46
N ASN A 44 -1.97 -13.85 -4.61
CA ASN A 44 -1.67 -15.25 -4.89
C ASN A 44 -2.60 -15.80 -5.97
N HIS A 45 -3.91 -15.58 -5.84
CA HIS A 45 -4.92 -16.07 -6.78
C HIS A 45 -4.69 -15.51 -8.19
N LEU A 46 -4.31 -14.23 -8.30
CA LEU A 46 -4.01 -13.57 -9.57
C LEU A 46 -2.65 -13.98 -10.17
N ASN A 47 -1.86 -14.79 -9.47
CA ASN A 47 -0.46 -15.04 -9.80
C ASN A 47 0.30 -13.74 -10.10
N ALA A 48 0.10 -12.74 -9.22
CA ALA A 48 0.54 -11.36 -9.43
C ALA A 48 2.05 -11.30 -9.76
N SER A 49 2.42 -10.62 -10.84
CA SER A 49 3.81 -10.32 -11.17
C SER A 49 4.41 -9.31 -10.18
N PRO A 50 5.75 -9.23 -10.07
CA PRO A 50 6.38 -8.22 -9.22
C PRO A 50 6.00 -6.80 -9.62
N ALA A 51 5.27 -6.12 -8.72
CA ALA A 51 4.84 -4.74 -8.87
C ALA A 51 4.30 -4.22 -7.54
N VAL A 52 3.96 -2.93 -7.52
CA VAL A 52 3.10 -2.33 -6.50
C VAL A 52 1.64 -2.46 -6.92
N TYR A 53 0.82 -2.99 -6.01
CA TYR A 53 -0.62 -3.16 -6.18
C TYR A 53 -1.39 -2.28 -5.18
N SER A 54 -2.42 -1.60 -5.66
CA SER A 54 -3.32 -0.80 -4.82
C SER A 54 -4.64 -1.53 -4.62
N LEU A 55 -4.92 -1.88 -3.36
CA LEU A 55 -6.20 -2.44 -2.94
C LEU A 55 -7.09 -1.31 -2.45
N GLN A 56 -8.21 -1.08 -3.11
CA GLN A 56 -9.22 -0.09 -2.74
C GLN A 56 -10.38 -0.77 -2.03
N PHE A 57 -10.79 -0.17 -0.91
CA PHE A 57 -11.84 -0.68 -0.04
C PHE A 57 -12.47 0.49 0.72
N ASN A 58 -13.67 0.24 1.27
CA ASN A 58 -14.34 1.12 2.21
C ASN A 58 -14.41 0.45 3.59
N ILE A 59 -14.51 1.27 4.64
CA ILE A 59 -14.81 0.81 5.99
C ILE A 59 -16.20 1.34 6.37
N THR A 60 -17.10 0.44 6.77
CA THR A 60 -18.43 0.80 7.28
C THR A 60 -18.63 0.13 8.63
N GLY A 61 -18.55 0.92 9.70
CA GLY A 61 -18.49 0.37 11.06
C GLY A 61 -17.23 -0.49 11.24
N GLN A 62 -17.42 -1.79 11.50
CA GLN A 62 -16.33 -2.77 11.62
C GLN A 62 -16.07 -3.54 10.32
N GLU A 63 -16.90 -3.37 9.29
CA GLU A 63 -16.82 -4.16 8.07
C GLU A 63 -15.91 -3.51 7.02
N ILE A 64 -15.12 -4.36 6.35
CA ILE A 64 -14.31 -3.98 5.19
C ILE A 64 -15.06 -4.38 3.93
N ILE A 65 -15.36 -3.40 3.10
CA ILE A 65 -16.04 -3.59 1.82
C ILE A 65 -14.99 -3.44 0.72
N PHE A 66 -14.57 -4.56 0.14
CA PHE A 66 -13.69 -4.57 -1.03
C PHE A 66 -14.37 -3.89 -2.22
N ASP A 67 -13.62 -3.06 -2.96
CA ASP A 67 -14.07 -2.45 -4.21
C ASP A 67 -13.29 -3.02 -5.40
N ARG A 68 -11.96 -2.82 -5.42
CA ARG A 68 -11.12 -3.23 -6.55
C ARG A 68 -9.65 -3.34 -6.20
N ILE A 69 -8.90 -3.98 -7.09
CA ILE A 69 -7.44 -4.02 -7.09
C ILE A 69 -6.89 -3.39 -8.36
N PHE A 70 -5.85 -2.57 -8.24
CA PHE A 70 -5.09 -2.02 -9.36
C PHE A 70 -3.71 -2.67 -9.43
N PRO A 71 -3.29 -3.21 -10.59
CA PRO A 71 -1.96 -3.77 -10.78
C PRO A 71 -0.89 -2.70 -11.04
N PHE A 72 -1.06 -1.53 -10.45
CA PHE A 72 -0.17 -0.38 -10.55
C PHE A 72 -0.47 0.62 -9.41
N PRO A 73 0.42 1.60 -9.16
CA PRO A 73 0.20 2.62 -8.14
C PRO A 73 -1.03 3.47 -8.45
N HIS A 74 -2.02 3.44 -7.56
CA HIS A 74 -3.16 4.36 -7.60
C HIS A 74 -2.71 5.82 -7.31
N PRO A 75 -3.42 6.89 -7.73
CA PRO A 75 -3.07 8.27 -7.41
C PRO A 75 -2.75 8.54 -5.92
N SER A 76 -3.37 7.79 -5.01
CA SER A 76 -3.07 7.83 -3.57
C SER A 76 -1.60 7.57 -3.20
N SER A 77 -0.84 6.92 -4.09
CA SER A 77 0.58 6.59 -3.90
C SER A 77 1.46 7.83 -3.74
N ILE A 78 1.00 9.01 -4.18
CA ILE A 78 1.72 10.27 -3.97
C ILE A 78 1.90 10.59 -2.48
N ALA A 79 1.05 10.05 -1.60
CA ALA A 79 1.18 10.24 -0.15
C ALA A 79 2.48 9.64 0.42
N SER A 80 3.13 8.74 -0.32
CA SER A 80 4.42 8.18 0.08
C SER A 80 5.60 9.11 -0.18
N LEU A 81 5.45 10.14 -1.02
CA LEU A 81 6.53 11.06 -1.37
C LEU A 81 6.97 11.88 -0.14
N GLY A 82 8.25 11.78 0.22
CA GLY A 82 8.81 12.43 1.41
C GLY A 82 8.43 11.78 2.74
N ILE A 83 7.58 10.74 2.72
CA ILE A 83 7.12 9.99 3.90
C ILE A 83 7.73 8.58 3.93
N GLN A 84 7.94 7.97 2.76
CA GLN A 84 8.52 6.64 2.63
C GLN A 84 9.74 6.69 1.72
N SER A 85 10.79 5.94 2.05
CA SER A 85 11.95 5.73 1.17
C SER A 85 12.28 4.24 1.03
N PRO A 86 12.32 3.67 -0.19
CA PRO A 86 11.85 4.29 -1.44
C PRO A 86 10.33 4.53 -1.41
N ASP A 87 9.86 5.58 -2.08
CA ASP A 87 8.42 5.85 -2.21
C ASP A 87 7.73 4.77 -3.07
N LEU A 88 6.41 4.73 -3.07
CA LEU A 88 5.65 3.66 -3.73
C LEU A 88 5.78 3.68 -5.27
N LEU A 89 6.04 4.83 -5.88
CA LEU A 89 6.31 4.93 -7.32
C LEU A 89 7.71 4.37 -7.63
N THR A 90 8.69 4.71 -6.80
CA THR A 90 10.04 4.14 -6.88
C THR A 90 10.03 2.63 -6.65
N CYS A 91 9.31 2.13 -5.64
CA CYS A 91 9.11 0.69 -5.42
C CYS A 91 8.54 -0.01 -6.64
N HIS A 92 7.54 0.60 -7.31
CA HIS A 92 6.93 0.03 -8.51
C HIS A 92 7.96 -0.10 -9.63
N TRP A 93 8.75 0.96 -9.86
CA TRP A 93 9.83 0.94 -10.86
C TRP A 93 10.89 -0.13 -10.54
N LEU A 94 11.32 -0.24 -9.29
CA LEU A 94 12.30 -1.25 -8.87
C LEU A 94 11.77 -2.68 -9.10
N CYS A 95 10.50 -2.94 -8.80
CA CYS A 95 9.86 -4.24 -9.08
C CYS A 95 9.89 -4.57 -10.58
N LEU A 96 9.46 -3.63 -11.43
CA LEU A 96 9.41 -3.83 -12.89
C LEU A 96 10.80 -4.02 -13.50
N THR A 97 11.81 -3.36 -12.94
CA THR A 97 13.20 -3.43 -13.40
C THR A 97 14.03 -4.50 -12.70
N GLN A 98 13.39 -5.35 -11.88
CA GLN A 98 14.02 -6.44 -11.14
C GLN A 98 15.19 -5.97 -10.25
N GLN A 99 15.09 -4.74 -9.75
CA GLN A 99 16.04 -4.19 -8.80
C GLN A 99 15.59 -4.53 -7.37
N PRO A 100 16.54 -4.78 -6.45
CA PRO A 100 16.20 -5.09 -5.07
C PRO A 100 15.58 -3.88 -4.37
N ILE A 101 14.59 -4.15 -3.52
CA ILE A 101 14.12 -3.19 -2.50
C ILE A 101 14.81 -3.59 -1.21
N LEU A 102 15.85 -2.84 -0.84
CA LEU A 102 16.75 -3.22 0.26
C LEU A 102 16.17 -2.86 1.62
N ASP A 103 15.78 -1.60 1.79
CA ASP A 103 15.17 -1.08 3.01
C ASP A 103 13.93 -0.26 2.64
N LEU A 104 12.85 -0.44 3.39
CA LEU A 104 11.66 0.41 3.31
C LEU A 104 11.52 1.13 4.65
N ILE A 105 11.72 2.45 4.63
CA ILE A 105 11.74 3.30 5.82
C ILE A 105 10.55 4.26 5.74
N ILE A 106 9.76 4.31 6.80
CA ILE A 106 8.75 5.36 7.00
C ILE A 106 9.35 6.46 7.86
N HIS A 107 9.40 7.66 7.32
CA HIS A 107 9.89 8.86 7.99
C HIS A 107 8.80 9.41 8.92
N PRO A 108 9.15 9.73 10.18
CA PRO A 108 8.22 10.40 11.07
C PRO A 108 7.82 11.76 10.48
N ILE A 109 6.52 12.05 10.47
CA ILE A 109 6.02 13.36 10.06
C ILE A 109 6.49 14.39 11.09
N HIS A 110 7.45 15.24 10.71
CA HIS A 110 7.72 16.45 11.46
C HIS A 110 6.57 17.43 11.23
N LEU A 111 5.62 17.46 12.15
CA LEU A 111 4.69 18.58 12.27
C LEU A 111 5.54 19.81 12.60
N ASN A 112 5.84 20.64 11.60
CA ASN A 112 6.29 22.00 11.85
C ASN A 112 5.09 22.73 12.47
N SER A 113 5.11 22.80 13.81
CA SER A 113 4.25 23.65 14.65
C SER A 113 4.48 25.13 14.37
#